data_AF-A0AAU9HAA0-F1
#
_entry.id   AF-A0AAU9HAA0-F1
#
_cell.length_a   1.000
_cell.length_b   1.000
_cell.length_c   1.000
_cell.angle_alpha   90.00
_cell.angle_beta   90.00
_cell.angle_gamma   90.00
#
_symmetry.space_group_name_H-M   'P 1'
#
loop_
_entity.id
_entity.type
_entity.pdbx_description
1 polymer ?
#
loop_
_entity_poly.entity_id
_entity_poly.type
_entity_poly.pdbx_seq_one_letter_code
_entity_poly.pdbx_strand_id
1 'polypeptide(L)'
;MSATIGVTNFSNACSNQKSWGNDDFIAYIELGGLGHWGEWHVHSDAGIRQLPRKEVRNDYIAPFQPAFPKAKILMRRPFDTGLEGDFGIYNDVFGDKSATKTWLNWIQNGGSYDQTQEQAALKAMPNAWEKTPIGGEMTSSQSMSTLLGK
;
A
#
# COMPACT_ATOMS: atom_id res chain seq x y z
N MET A 1 2.81 22.08 4.99
CA MET A 1 1.67 21.17 5.30
C MET A 1 1.24 20.55 3.99
N SER A 2 1.67 19.32 3.70
CA SER A 2 1.08 18.53 2.61
C SER A 2 -0.09 17.78 3.24
N ALA A 3 -1.32 18.05 2.78
CA ALA A 3 -2.48 17.30 3.20
C ALA A 3 -2.47 15.97 2.44
N THR A 4 -2.05 14.89 3.10
CA THR A 4 -2.24 13.54 2.58
C THR A 4 -3.72 13.21 2.63
N ILE A 5 -4.40 13.23 1.49
CA ILE A 5 -5.72 12.61 1.36
C ILE A 5 -5.47 11.16 0.95
N GLY A 6 -5.20 10.31 1.93
CA GLY A 6 -5.28 8.87 1.75
C GLY A 6 -6.75 8.50 1.54
N VAL A 7 -7.14 8.22 0.30
CA VAL A 7 -8.49 7.71 0.01
C VAL A 7 -8.54 6.25 0.45
N THR A 8 -8.86 6.03 1.71
CA THR A 8 -8.93 4.70 2.35
C THR A 8 -10.24 3.95 2.07
N ASN A 9 -11.25 4.60 1.48
CA ASN A 9 -12.59 4.02 1.25
C ASN A 9 -13.10 4.19 -0.20
N PHE A 10 -13.34 3.06 -0.85
CA PHE A 10 -13.76 2.92 -2.26
C PHE A 10 -15.11 3.58 -2.59
N SER A 11 -16.06 3.67 -1.65
CA SER A 11 -17.41 4.21 -1.90
C SER A 11 -17.44 5.71 -2.21
N ASN A 12 -16.57 6.51 -1.59
CA ASN A 12 -16.49 7.95 -1.85
C ASN A 12 -15.64 8.29 -3.08
N ALA A 13 -14.76 7.37 -3.49
CA ALA A 13 -13.93 7.53 -4.68
C ALA A 13 -14.77 7.48 -5.96
N CYS A 14 -15.75 6.58 -6.05
CA CYS A 14 -16.60 6.43 -7.24
C CYS A 14 -17.56 7.61 -7.48
N SER A 15 -18.12 8.24 -6.43
CA SER A 15 -19.07 9.35 -6.60
C SER A 15 -18.40 10.63 -7.10
N ASN A 16 -17.13 10.85 -6.74
CA ASN A 16 -16.38 12.06 -7.09
C ASN A 16 -15.24 11.82 -8.10
N GLN A 17 -15.16 10.61 -8.67
CA GLN A 17 -14.18 10.23 -9.70
C GLN A 17 -14.15 11.23 -10.86
N LYS A 18 -15.33 11.67 -11.33
CA LYS A 18 -15.44 12.66 -12.42
C LYS A 18 -14.88 14.04 -12.07
N SER A 19 -14.90 14.45 -10.80
CA SER A 19 -14.45 15.78 -10.38
C SER A 19 -12.97 15.79 -9.97
N TRP A 20 -12.46 14.75 -9.31
CA TRP A 20 -11.08 14.73 -8.79
C TRP A 20 -10.12 13.84 -9.57
N GLY A 21 -10.61 12.90 -10.37
CA GLY A 21 -9.77 11.92 -11.06
C GLY A 21 -8.77 12.53 -12.04
N ASN A 22 -9.17 13.62 -12.69
CA ASN A 22 -8.34 14.37 -13.64
C ASN A 22 -7.67 15.60 -13.01
N ASP A 23 -7.85 15.83 -11.71
CA ASP A 23 -7.23 16.93 -10.99
C ASP A 23 -5.83 16.52 -10.50
N ASP A 24 -4.89 17.47 -10.48
CA ASP A 24 -3.52 17.25 -9.98
C ASP A 24 -3.47 17.29 -8.43
N PHE A 25 -4.59 17.59 -7.78
CA PHE A 25 -4.74 17.67 -6.33
C PHE A 25 -4.46 16.33 -5.63
N ILE A 26 -4.90 15.21 -6.22
CA ILE A 26 -4.63 13.88 -5.68
C ILE A 26 -3.30 13.39 -6.22
N ALA A 27 -2.22 13.60 -5.47
CA ALA A 27 -0.89 13.14 -5.83
C ALA A 27 -0.76 11.61 -5.81
N TYR A 28 -1.37 10.97 -4.82
CA TYR A 28 -1.34 9.51 -4.66
C TYR A 28 -2.51 8.94 -3.87
N ILE A 29 -2.72 7.62 -4.00
CA ILE A 29 -3.75 6.83 -3.32
C ILE A 29 -3.09 5.60 -2.70
N GLU A 30 -3.24 5.40 -1.40
CA GLU A 30 -2.77 4.21 -0.69
C GLU A 30 -3.87 3.14 -0.63
N LEU A 31 -3.56 1.94 -1.09
CA LEU A 31 -4.52 0.83 -1.16
C LEU A 31 -4.59 0.08 0.17
N GLY A 32 -5.75 0.19 0.82
CA GLY A 32 -6.00 -0.45 2.11
C GLY A 32 -7.16 -1.44 2.19
N GLY A 33 -8.16 -1.30 1.32
CA GLY A 33 -9.48 -1.91 1.53
C GLY A 33 -9.59 -3.44 1.48
N LEU A 34 -8.51 -4.17 1.19
CA LEU A 34 -8.51 -5.64 1.19
C LEU A 34 -8.08 -6.28 2.52
N GLY A 35 -7.53 -5.50 3.44
CA GLY A 35 -7.11 -6.00 4.75
C GLY A 35 -7.52 -5.08 5.90
N HIS A 36 -6.78 -5.17 7.01
CA HIS A 36 -7.07 -4.48 8.26
C HIS A 36 -6.26 -3.19 8.35
N TRP A 37 -6.77 -2.24 9.13
CA TRP A 37 -6.10 -0.97 9.43
C TRP A 37 -5.74 -0.14 8.19
N GLY A 38 -6.52 -0.29 7.11
CA GLY A 38 -6.24 0.46 5.87
C GLY A 38 -5.05 -0.08 5.10
N GLU A 39 -4.75 -1.39 5.22
CA GLU A 39 -3.63 -2.03 4.55
C GLU A 39 -3.98 -3.42 4.05
N TRP A 40 -3.25 -3.88 3.04
CA TRP A 40 -3.32 -5.27 2.59
C TRP A 40 -2.52 -6.17 3.54
N HIS A 41 -3.11 -6.39 4.71
CA HIS A 41 -2.63 -7.20 5.82
C HIS A 41 -3.82 -7.76 6.63
N VAL A 42 -3.68 -8.94 7.21
CA VAL A 42 -4.68 -9.51 8.11
C VAL A 42 -4.09 -9.91 9.46
N HIS A 43 -4.87 -9.73 10.51
CA HIS A 43 -4.55 -10.25 11.84
C HIS A 43 -4.84 -11.77 11.87
N SER A 44 -3.93 -12.56 11.32
CA SER A 44 -4.08 -14.01 11.11
C SER A 44 -4.39 -14.77 12.41
N ASP A 45 -3.82 -14.32 13.53
CA ASP A 45 -3.97 -14.96 14.84
C ASP A 45 -5.37 -14.77 15.45
N ALA A 46 -6.16 -13.83 14.91
CA ALA A 46 -7.56 -13.66 15.27
C ALA A 46 -8.50 -14.60 14.49
N GLY A 47 -7.97 -15.60 13.77
CA GLY A 47 -8.78 -16.56 12.99
C GLY A 47 -9.46 -15.94 11.76
N ILE A 48 -8.94 -14.80 11.30
CA ILE A 48 -9.51 -14.07 10.15
C ILE A 48 -9.02 -14.71 8.86
N ARG A 49 -9.88 -14.68 7.83
CA ARG A 49 -9.53 -15.17 6.49
C ARG A 49 -8.27 -14.48 5.98
N GLN A 50 -7.49 -15.23 5.19
CA GLN A 50 -6.31 -14.73 4.50
C GLN A 50 -6.68 -13.64 3.47
N LEU A 51 -5.67 -12.89 3.03
CA LEU A 51 -5.86 -11.95 1.92
C LEU A 51 -6.33 -12.70 0.66
N PRO A 52 -7.14 -12.05 -0.18
CA PRO A 52 -7.59 -12.66 -1.41
C PRO A 52 -6.41 -12.91 -2.36
N ARG A 53 -6.57 -13.91 -3.24
CA ARG A 53 -5.58 -14.27 -4.26
C ARG A 53 -5.38 -13.14 -5.29
N LYS A 54 -4.27 -13.20 -6.04
CA LYS A 54 -3.91 -12.23 -7.07
C LYS A 54 -5.06 -11.85 -8.01
N GLU A 55 -5.90 -12.79 -8.44
CA GLU A 55 -7.00 -12.52 -9.38
C GLU A 55 -7.99 -11.50 -8.79
N VAL A 56 -8.41 -11.71 -7.55
CA VAL A 56 -9.33 -10.82 -6.84
C VAL A 56 -8.66 -9.48 -6.51
N ARG A 57 -7.36 -9.48 -6.19
CA ARG A 57 -6.62 -8.23 -5.99
C ARG A 57 -6.52 -7.43 -7.30
N ASN A 58 -6.35 -8.08 -8.45
CA ASN A 58 -6.37 -7.43 -9.76
C ASN A 58 -7.74 -6.80 -10.04
N ASP A 59 -8.83 -7.53 -9.80
CA ASP A 59 -10.19 -7.00 -9.94
C ASP A 59 -10.44 -5.79 -9.05
N TYR A 60 -9.91 -5.83 -7.82
CA TYR A 60 -10.03 -4.71 -6.87
C TYR A 60 -9.30 -3.45 -7.34
N ILE A 61 -8.12 -3.56 -7.97
CA ILE A 61 -7.33 -2.40 -8.41
C ILE A 61 -7.72 -1.87 -9.79
N ALA A 62 -8.30 -2.71 -10.65
CA ALA A 62 -8.67 -2.39 -12.02
C ALA A 62 -9.42 -1.04 -12.18
N PRO A 63 -10.37 -0.66 -11.30
CA PRO A 63 -11.06 0.62 -11.43
C PRO A 63 -10.21 1.86 -11.08
N PHE A 64 -9.14 1.73 -10.28
CA PHE A 64 -8.41 2.89 -9.75
C PHE A 64 -7.57 3.62 -10.80
N GLN A 65 -6.83 2.90 -11.64
CA GLN A 65 -5.99 3.51 -12.67
C GLN A 65 -6.76 4.38 -13.67
N PRO A 66 -7.86 3.91 -14.30
CA PRO A 66 -8.66 4.77 -15.18
C PRO A 66 -9.45 5.85 -14.42
N ALA A 67 -9.70 5.65 -13.11
CA ALA A 67 -10.37 6.64 -12.28
C ALA A 67 -9.49 7.82 -11.89
N PHE A 68 -8.21 7.56 -11.64
CA PHE A 68 -7.24 8.55 -11.19
C PHE A 68 -5.98 8.49 -12.05
N PRO A 69 -6.07 8.80 -13.36
CA PRO A 69 -4.96 8.65 -14.30
C PRO A 69 -3.72 9.48 -13.93
N LYS A 70 -3.87 10.48 -13.06
CA LYS A 70 -2.79 11.36 -12.61
C LYS A 70 -2.22 11.01 -11.24
N ALA A 71 -2.94 10.24 -10.44
CA ALA A 71 -2.49 9.86 -9.10
C ALA A 71 -1.59 8.63 -9.18
N LYS A 72 -0.55 8.58 -8.33
CA LYS A 72 0.20 7.35 -8.11
C LYS A 72 -0.55 6.43 -7.16
N ILE A 73 -0.64 5.15 -7.46
CA ILE A 73 -1.30 4.18 -6.57
C ILE A 73 -0.22 3.46 -5.78
N LEU A 74 -0.38 3.37 -4.46
CA LEU A 74 0.61 2.83 -3.54
C LEU A 74 0.08 1.59 -2.84
N MET A 75 0.94 0.60 -2.66
CA MET A 75 0.65 -0.61 -1.88
C MET A 75 1.66 -0.76 -0.75
N ARG A 76 1.23 -1.25 0.41
CA ARG A 76 2.14 -1.44 1.54
C ARG A 76 3.32 -2.34 1.20
N ARG A 77 3.07 -3.37 0.39
CA ARG A 77 4.07 -4.34 -0.06
C ARG A 77 4.06 -4.38 -1.58
N PRO A 78 5.16 -4.78 -2.21
CA PRO A 78 5.23 -4.84 -3.66
C PRO A 78 4.53 -6.12 -4.16
N PHE A 79 3.21 -6.18 -3.97
CA PHE A 79 2.40 -7.31 -4.42
C PHE A 79 2.53 -7.49 -5.92
N ASP A 80 2.59 -8.75 -6.38
CA ASP A 80 2.61 -9.13 -7.79
C ASP A 80 1.22 -8.97 -8.43
N THR A 81 0.58 -7.83 -8.20
CA THR A 81 -0.76 -7.44 -8.64
C THR A 81 -0.62 -6.10 -9.38
N GLY A 82 -1.28 -5.92 -10.53
CA GLY A 82 -1.21 -4.66 -11.28
C GLY A 82 0.06 -4.45 -12.11
N LEU A 83 0.62 -5.53 -12.66
CA LEU A 83 1.94 -5.60 -13.31
C LEU A 83 2.24 -4.68 -14.51
N GLU A 84 1.31 -3.82 -14.94
CA GLU A 84 1.53 -2.87 -16.05
C GLU A 84 1.66 -1.40 -15.61
N GLY A 85 1.52 -1.10 -14.31
CA GLY A 85 1.61 0.27 -13.78
C GLY A 85 2.84 0.53 -12.90
N ASP A 86 3.30 1.79 -12.88
CA ASP A 86 4.29 2.30 -11.92
C ASP A 86 3.62 2.55 -10.55
N PHE A 87 3.36 1.48 -9.78
CA PHE A 87 2.83 1.57 -8.41
C PHE A 87 3.93 1.97 -7.43
N GLY A 88 3.59 2.87 -6.50
CA GLY A 88 4.44 3.20 -5.36
C GLY A 88 4.26 2.23 -4.21
N ILE A 89 5.01 2.47 -3.13
CA ILE A 89 4.96 1.63 -1.92
C ILE A 89 4.93 2.49 -0.66
N TYR A 90 4.40 1.96 0.44
CA TYR A 90 4.42 2.65 1.73
C TYR A 90 4.76 1.72 2.89
N ASN A 91 5.41 2.26 3.92
CA ASN A 91 5.75 1.54 5.15
C ASN A 91 4.89 2.04 6.31
N ASP A 92 4.02 1.21 6.85
CA ASP A 92 3.09 1.52 7.95
C ASP A 92 3.70 1.49 9.36
N VAL A 93 4.93 0.99 9.48
CA VAL A 93 5.60 0.74 10.76
C VAL A 93 6.93 1.47 10.84
N PHE A 94 7.00 2.67 10.26
CA PHE A 94 8.20 3.49 10.30
C PHE A 94 8.62 3.78 11.75
N GLY A 95 9.87 3.50 12.08
CA GLY A 95 10.39 3.61 13.45
C GLY A 95 10.53 2.26 14.17
N ASP A 96 9.84 1.21 13.73
CA ASP A 96 10.13 -0.15 14.18
C ASP A 96 11.28 -0.74 13.34
N LYS A 97 12.45 -0.93 13.97
CA LYS A 97 13.66 -1.39 13.28
C LYS A 97 13.51 -2.79 12.68
N SER A 98 12.84 -3.70 13.39
CA SER A 98 12.70 -5.09 12.95
C SER A 98 11.74 -5.15 11.76
N ALA A 99 10.56 -4.53 11.91
CA ALA A 99 9.54 -4.53 10.88
C ALA A 99 10.00 -3.76 9.63
N THR A 100 10.71 -2.64 9.80
CA THR A 100 11.30 -1.89 8.68
C THR A 100 12.34 -2.75 7.94
N LYS A 101 13.16 -3.54 8.63
CA LYS A 101 14.12 -4.45 7.97
C LYS A 101 13.42 -5.52 7.13
N THR A 102 12.34 -6.10 7.65
CA THR A 102 11.51 -7.06 6.91
C THR A 102 10.89 -6.40 5.68
N TRP A 103 10.36 -5.20 5.83
CA TRP A 103 9.77 -4.42 4.73
C TRP A 103 10.80 -4.11 3.62
N LEU A 104 12.00 -3.65 3.99
CA LEU A 104 13.11 -3.43 3.06
C LEU A 104 13.53 -4.72 2.33
N ASN A 105 13.52 -5.86 3.04
CA ASN A 105 13.81 -7.16 2.41
C ASN A 105 12.79 -7.54 1.34
N TRP A 106 11.49 -7.30 1.58
CA TRP A 106 10.45 -7.53 0.56
C TRP A 106 10.64 -6.64 -0.67
N ILE A 107 11.07 -5.39 -0.50
CA ILE A 107 11.33 -4.48 -1.62
C ILE A 107 12.54 -4.93 -2.42
N GLN A 108 13.62 -5.30 -1.72
CA GLN A 108 14.85 -5.70 -2.35
C GLN A 108 14.70 -7.03 -3.10
N ASN A 109 13.99 -8.00 -2.50
CA ASN A 109 14.04 -9.39 -2.91
C ASN A 109 12.69 -9.99 -3.33
N GLY A 110 11.56 -9.30 -3.10
CA GLY A 110 10.24 -9.87 -3.28
C GLY A 110 10.02 -11.11 -2.40
N GLY A 111 9.28 -12.09 -2.93
CA GLY A 111 9.14 -13.42 -2.33
C GLY A 111 7.70 -13.80 -2.02
N SER A 112 7.55 -14.81 -1.17
CA SER A 112 6.24 -15.27 -0.72
C SER A 112 5.69 -14.35 0.36
N TYR A 113 4.35 -14.28 0.45
CA TYR A 113 3.67 -13.68 1.58
C TYR A 113 2.70 -14.70 2.13
N ASP A 114 2.98 -15.17 3.33
CA ASP A 114 2.23 -16.21 4.04
C ASP A 114 0.73 -15.94 4.09
N GLN A 115 0.34 -14.66 4.15
CA GLN A 115 -1.06 -14.27 4.21
C GLN A 115 -1.84 -14.38 2.90
N THR A 116 -1.22 -14.89 1.83
CA THR A 116 -1.84 -15.00 0.50
C THR A 116 -1.88 -16.42 -0.03
N GLN A 117 -1.16 -17.34 0.62
CA GLN A 117 -0.96 -18.73 0.18
C GLN A 117 -0.28 -18.86 -1.19
N GLU A 118 0.40 -17.80 -1.66
CA GLU A 118 1.09 -17.75 -2.96
C GLU A 118 2.62 -17.82 -2.78
N GLN A 119 3.29 -18.60 -3.64
CA GLN A 119 4.75 -18.78 -3.59
C GLN A 119 5.54 -17.52 -4.02
N ALA A 120 4.95 -16.66 -4.86
CA ALA A 120 5.57 -15.44 -5.38
C ALA A 120 4.62 -14.24 -5.28
N ALA A 121 4.04 -14.04 -4.10
CA ALA A 121 3.06 -12.98 -3.85
C ALA A 121 3.64 -11.57 -4.03
N LEU A 122 4.96 -11.41 -3.83
CA LEU A 122 5.67 -10.14 -3.85
C LEU A 122 6.75 -10.13 -4.95
N LYS A 123 6.79 -9.05 -5.73
CA LYS A 123 7.78 -8.79 -6.77
C LYS A 123 8.83 -7.80 -6.27
N ALA A 124 10.11 -8.08 -6.50
CA ALA A 124 11.17 -7.15 -6.12
C ALA A 124 11.04 -5.80 -6.84
N MET A 125 11.25 -4.70 -6.11
CA MET A 125 11.21 -3.32 -6.60
C MET A 125 12.35 -2.47 -5.99
N PRO A 126 13.63 -2.86 -6.10
CA PRO A 126 14.75 -2.20 -5.40
C PRO A 126 14.91 -0.71 -5.75
N ASN A 127 14.49 -0.31 -6.95
CA ASN A 127 14.59 1.06 -7.46
C ASN A 127 13.24 1.78 -7.52
N ALA A 128 12.24 1.36 -6.72
CA ALA A 128 10.91 1.97 -6.69
C ALA A 128 10.96 3.49 -6.48
N TRP A 129 11.90 3.94 -5.63
CA TRP A 129 12.10 5.34 -5.25
C TRP A 129 12.47 6.27 -6.42
N GLU A 130 12.99 5.73 -7.52
CA GLU A 130 13.36 6.52 -8.71
C GLU A 130 12.14 6.89 -9.57
N LYS A 131 11.06 6.13 -9.48
CA LYS A 131 9.91 6.22 -10.40
C LYS A 131 8.59 6.55 -9.72
N THR A 132 8.49 6.21 -8.43
CA THR A 132 7.24 6.22 -7.69
C THR A 132 7.46 6.74 -6.27
N PRO A 133 6.46 7.38 -5.67
CA PRO A 133 6.55 7.84 -4.29
C PRO A 133 6.73 6.65 -3.33
N ILE A 134 7.48 6.91 -2.27
CA ILE A 134 7.59 6.04 -1.10
C ILE A 134 6.90 6.74 0.06
N GLY A 135 5.77 6.19 0.50
CA GLY A 135 4.98 6.70 1.63
C GLY A 135 5.35 6.04 2.96
N GLY A 136 4.62 6.43 4.01
CA GLY A 136 4.68 5.69 5.26
C GLY A 136 3.93 6.34 6.43
N GLU A 137 3.66 5.50 7.42
CA GLU A 137 3.07 5.83 8.72
C GLU A 137 4.06 5.47 9.83
N MET A 138 4.05 6.25 10.91
CA MET A 138 4.86 5.95 12.09
C MET A 138 4.28 4.78 12.87
N THR A 139 5.15 3.91 13.38
CA THR A 139 4.73 2.80 14.23
C THR A 139 3.99 3.28 15.48
N SER A 140 2.92 2.58 15.84
CA SER A 140 2.23 2.74 17.11
C SER A 140 2.92 2.00 18.28
N SER A 141 3.96 1.19 17.98
CA SER A 141 4.69 0.41 19.00
C SER A 141 5.60 1.26 19.89
N GLN A 142 5.87 2.51 19.53
CA GLN A 142 6.72 3.44 20.28
C GLN A 142 5.99 4.76 20.50
N SER A 143 6.31 5.47 21.58
CA SER A 143 5.74 6.80 21.80
C SER A 143 6.27 7.79 20.77
N MET A 144 5.46 8.81 20.46
CA MET A 144 5.89 9.91 19.60
C MET A 144 7.10 10.66 20.18
N SER A 145 7.24 10.69 21.52
CA SER A 145 8.41 11.30 22.17
C SER A 145 9.68 10.51 21.84
N THR A 146 9.64 9.17 21.95
CA THR A 146 10.75 8.30 21.57
C THR A 146 11.09 8.43 20.08
N LEU A 147 10.09 8.40 19.20
CA LEU A 147 10.31 8.50 17.75
C LEU A 147 10.90 9.85 17.31
N LEU A 148 10.54 10.93 18.00
CA LEU A 148 10.99 12.29 17.68
C LEU A 148 12.21 12.74 18.51
N GLY A 149 12.74 11.88 19.39
CA GLY A 149 13.86 12.20 20.27
C GLY A 149 13.56 13.30 21.28
N LYS A 150 12.33 13.32 21.83
CA LYS A 150 11.84 14.28 22.82
C LYS A 150 11.62 13.65 24.19
#